data_AF-A0A7R9Y2N3-F1
#
_entry.id   AF-A0A7R9Y2N3-F1
#
_cell.length_a   1.000
_cell.length_b   1.000
_cell.length_c   1.000
_cell.angle_alpha   90.00
_cell.angle_beta   90.00
_cell.angle_gamma   90.00
#
_symmetry.space_group_name_H-M   'P 1'
#
loop_
_entity.id
_entity.type
_entity.pdbx_description
1 polymer ?
#
loop_
_entity_poly.entity_id
_entity_poly.type
_entity_poly.pdbx_seq_one_letter_code
_entity_poly.pdbx_strand_id
1 'polypeptide(L)'
;QRGETDKNIRIWGMDFGDCHKSVFAHGDSVTAIAFVPKTHYMFSTGKDRAVKYWDADKFEPLLTLQGHHGEAWCVAVSARGDFCVTAGHDRAIRVWERTDEPFFVDEEKERRLESLLEEGGGNGADDDDDDD
;
A
#
# COMPACT_ATOMS: atom_id res chain seq x y z
N GLN A 1 -7.70 21.05 14.57
CA GLN A 1 -6.94 21.08 13.31
C GLN A 1 -6.51 19.66 13.02
N ARG A 2 -7.14 18.96 12.06
CA ARG A 2 -6.60 17.67 11.59
C ARG A 2 -5.33 18.00 10.82
N GLY A 3 -4.17 17.63 11.36
CA GLY A 3 -2.90 17.79 10.65
C GLY A 3 -2.98 17.00 9.35
N GLU A 4 -2.59 17.62 8.25
CA GLU A 4 -2.45 16.94 6.97
C GLU A 4 -1.43 15.81 7.15
N THR A 5 -1.90 14.59 6.99
CA THR A 5 -1.10 13.39 7.16
C THR A 5 -0.37 13.09 5.86
N ASP A 6 0.94 12.89 5.90
CA ASP A 6 1.67 12.49 4.68
C ASP A 6 1.31 11.05 4.30
N LYS A 7 0.73 10.92 3.11
CA LYS A 7 0.25 9.67 2.51
C LYS A 7 1.24 9.11 1.49
N ASN A 8 2.31 9.84 1.23
CA ASN A 8 3.26 9.54 0.18
C ASN A 8 4.46 8.77 0.71
N ILE A 9 5.07 8.01 -0.19
CA ILE A 9 6.42 7.47 -0.03
C ILE A 9 7.32 8.18 -1.02
N ARG A 10 8.50 8.61 -0.54
CA ARG A 10 9.51 9.28 -1.36
C ARG A 10 10.80 8.49 -1.36
N ILE A 11 11.40 8.33 -2.53
CA ILE A 11 12.70 7.70 -2.72
C ILE A 11 13.68 8.78 -3.20
N TRP A 12 14.83 8.83 -2.54
CA TRP A 12 15.84 9.89 -2.70
C TRP A 12 17.16 9.29 -3.16
N GLY A 13 17.82 10.00 -4.07
CA GLY A 13 19.21 9.73 -4.45
C GLY A 13 20.16 10.45 -3.52
N MET A 14 21.19 9.75 -3.06
CA MET A 14 22.24 10.36 -2.23
C MET A 14 23.25 11.15 -3.08
N ASP A 15 23.35 10.85 -4.38
CA ASP A 15 24.37 11.44 -5.25
C ASP A 15 24.14 12.94 -5.53
N PHE A 16 22.87 13.35 -5.63
CA PHE A 16 22.48 14.73 -5.94
C PHE A 16 21.51 15.36 -4.93
N GLY A 17 21.07 14.59 -3.92
CA GLY A 17 20.17 15.08 -2.87
C GLY A 17 18.75 15.39 -3.35
N ASP A 18 18.35 14.85 -4.50
CA ASP A 18 17.04 15.06 -5.10
C ASP A 18 16.07 13.89 -4.82
N CYS A 19 14.78 14.23 -4.81
CA CYS A 19 13.71 13.25 -4.72
C CYS A 19 13.48 12.65 -6.11
N HIS A 20 13.98 11.43 -6.33
CA HIS A 20 13.78 10.71 -7.59
C HIS A 20 12.30 10.39 -7.85
N LYS A 21 11.55 10.04 -6.81
CA LYS A 21 10.12 9.73 -6.93
C LYS A 21 9.35 10.03 -5.66
N SER A 22 8.14 10.57 -5.83
CA SER A 22 7.09 10.64 -4.80
C SER A 22 5.87 9.87 -5.31
N VAL A 23 5.37 8.91 -4.54
CA VAL A 23 4.23 8.05 -4.91
C VAL A 23 3.14 8.18 -3.85
N PHE A 24 1.89 8.32 -4.28
CA PHE A 24 0.73 8.24 -3.39
C PHE A 24 0.56 6.80 -2.92
N ALA A 25 1.01 6.52 -1.70
CA ALA A 25 1.22 5.15 -1.27
C ALA A 25 0.00 4.59 -0.53
N HIS A 26 -0.60 5.36 0.37
CA HIS A 26 -1.68 4.93 1.25
C HIS A 26 -2.87 5.90 1.21
N GLY A 27 -4.06 5.43 1.57
CA GLY A 27 -5.27 6.27 1.66
C GLY A 27 -5.24 7.23 2.86
N ASP A 28 -4.35 6.97 3.82
CA ASP A 28 -4.10 7.74 5.04
C ASP A 28 -2.58 7.70 5.35
N SER A 29 -2.16 8.26 6.48
CA SER A 29 -0.77 8.35 6.97
C SER A 29 0.00 7.06 6.73
N VAL A 30 1.17 7.17 6.10
CA VAL A 30 2.17 6.10 6.12
C VAL A 30 2.78 6.04 7.51
N THR A 31 2.80 4.86 8.13
CA THR A 31 3.23 4.69 9.54
C THR A 31 4.59 4.01 9.66
N ALA A 32 4.95 3.12 8.73
CA ALA A 32 6.25 2.48 8.70
C ALA A 32 6.62 2.02 7.28
N ILE A 33 7.92 1.88 7.05
CA ILE A 33 8.53 1.31 5.85
C ILE A 33 9.66 0.37 6.28
N ALA A 34 9.79 -0.78 5.61
CA ALA A 34 10.91 -1.68 5.80
C ALA A 34 11.34 -2.31 4.47
N PHE A 35 12.63 -2.23 4.15
CA PHE A 35 13.21 -2.89 2.99
C PHE A 35 13.44 -4.37 3.24
N VAL A 36 13.26 -5.18 2.20
CA VAL A 36 13.68 -6.57 2.17
C VAL A 36 15.21 -6.61 1.98
N PRO A 37 15.97 -7.27 2.89
CA PRO A 37 17.43 -7.22 2.86
C PRO A 37 18.03 -7.64 1.52
N LYS A 38 18.99 -6.84 1.01
CA LYS A 38 19.74 -7.09 -0.25
C LYS A 38 18.86 -7.16 -1.51
N THR A 39 17.70 -6.51 -1.49
CA THR A 39 16.82 -6.39 -2.65
C THR A 39 16.34 -4.94 -2.77
N HIS A 40 15.66 -4.64 -3.87
CA HIS A 40 14.94 -3.38 -4.08
C HIS A 40 13.47 -3.46 -3.65
N TYR A 41 13.06 -4.54 -2.98
CA TYR A 41 11.68 -4.67 -2.51
C TYR A 41 11.48 -4.07 -1.13
N MET A 42 10.29 -3.55 -0.85
CA MET A 42 9.95 -3.00 0.45
C MET A 42 8.49 -3.24 0.82
N PHE A 43 8.22 -3.20 2.13
CA PHE A 43 6.88 -3.14 2.69
C PHE A 43 6.61 -1.76 3.29
N SER A 44 5.36 -1.33 3.24
CA SER A 44 4.86 -0.16 3.98
C SER A 44 3.57 -0.48 4.71
N THR A 45 3.31 0.25 5.79
CA THR A 45 2.05 0.17 6.55
C THR A 45 1.40 1.54 6.63
N GLY A 46 0.09 1.58 6.77
CA GLY A 46 -0.65 2.83 6.90
C GLY A 46 -1.83 2.77 7.86
N LYS A 47 -2.32 3.96 8.22
CA LYS A 47 -3.57 4.13 8.98
C LYS A 47 -4.82 3.72 8.19
N ASP A 48 -4.69 3.58 6.87
CA ASP A 48 -5.68 2.96 5.99
C ASP A 48 -5.83 1.45 6.19
N ARG A 49 -5.17 0.88 7.22
CA ARG A 49 -5.22 -0.53 7.62
C ARG A 49 -4.54 -1.48 6.61
N ALA A 50 -3.92 -0.92 5.57
CA ALA A 50 -3.24 -1.69 4.55
C ALA A 50 -1.77 -1.92 4.92
N VAL A 51 -1.27 -3.09 4.54
CA VAL A 51 0.15 -3.35 4.36
C VAL A 51 0.39 -3.47 2.86
N LYS A 52 1.38 -2.77 2.30
CA LYS A 52 1.64 -2.79 0.86
C LYS A 52 3.05 -3.28 0.58
N TYR A 53 3.19 -4.07 -0.46
CA TYR A 53 4.46 -4.60 -0.96
C TYR A 53 4.82 -3.88 -2.27
N TRP A 54 6.08 -3.48 -2.44
CA TRP A 54 6.51 -2.60 -3.51
C TRP A 54 7.80 -3.09 -4.16
N ASP A 55 7.92 -2.80 -5.45
CA ASP A 55 9.19 -2.74 -6.19
C ASP A 55 9.69 -1.28 -6.13
N ALA A 56 10.75 -1.02 -5.37
CA ALA A 56 11.26 0.34 -5.15
C ALA A 56 12.07 0.89 -6.33
N ASP A 57 12.61 0.03 -7.19
CA ASP A 57 13.35 0.44 -8.40
C ASP A 57 12.37 0.87 -9.50
N LYS A 58 11.25 0.17 -9.63
CA LYS A 58 10.18 0.50 -10.58
C LYS A 58 9.18 1.52 -10.03
N PHE A 59 9.20 1.76 -8.72
CA PHE A 59 8.23 2.60 -8.01
C PHE A 59 6.79 2.09 -8.12
N GLU A 60 6.62 0.76 -8.16
CA GLU A 60 5.32 0.13 -8.40
C GLU A 60 4.82 -0.61 -7.14
N PRO A 61 3.54 -0.45 -6.77
CA PRO A 61 2.90 -1.34 -5.81
C PRO A 61 2.71 -2.71 -6.45
N LEU A 62 3.20 -3.75 -5.77
CA LEU A 62 3.08 -5.13 -6.20
C LEU A 62 1.85 -5.82 -5.61
N LEU A 63 1.59 -5.62 -4.32
CA LEU A 63 0.44 -6.21 -3.62
C LEU A 63 -0.09 -5.25 -2.54
N THR A 64 -1.40 -5.30 -2.31
CA THR A 64 -2.03 -4.71 -1.13
C THR A 64 -2.58 -5.82 -0.25
N LEU A 65 -1.95 -6.00 0.92
CA LEU A 65 -2.30 -7.01 1.90
C LEU A 65 -3.35 -6.42 2.86
N GLN A 66 -4.61 -6.78 2.63
CA GLN A 66 -5.72 -6.41 3.49
C GLN A 66 -5.88 -7.45 4.60
N GLY A 67 -5.88 -7.02 5.85
CA GLY A 67 -6.06 -7.94 6.98
C GLY A 67 -6.15 -7.27 8.33
N HIS A 68 -5.57 -6.08 8.52
CA HIS A 68 -5.79 -5.32 9.75
C HIS A 68 -7.22 -4.74 9.79
N HIS A 69 -7.86 -4.82 10.95
CA HIS A 69 -9.16 -4.21 11.24
C HIS A 69 -9.03 -2.83 11.92
N GLY A 70 -7.83 -2.27 11.91
CA GLY A 70 -7.47 -0.98 12.48
C GLY A 70 -6.16 -0.49 11.88
N GLU A 71 -5.71 0.69 12.30
CA GLU A 71 -4.47 1.30 11.79
C GLU A 71 -3.28 0.35 11.96
N ALA A 72 -2.53 0.09 10.89
CA ALA A 72 -1.30 -0.66 10.95
C ALA A 72 -0.16 0.30 11.32
N TRP A 73 0.65 -0.04 12.33
CA TRP A 73 1.61 0.90 12.92
C TRP A 73 3.06 0.56 12.62
N CYS A 74 3.36 -0.72 12.41
CA CYS A 74 4.72 -1.17 12.19
C CYS A 74 4.78 -2.38 11.28
N VAL A 75 5.95 -2.53 10.66
CA VAL A 75 6.35 -3.71 9.89
C VAL A 75 7.80 -4.06 10.23
N ALA A 76 8.08 -5.34 10.39
CA ALA A 76 9.43 -5.90 10.48
C ALA A 76 9.58 -6.99 9.43
N VAL A 77 10.68 -6.98 8.69
CA VAL A 77 10.99 -7.98 7.66
C VAL A 77 12.02 -8.96 8.21
N SER A 78 11.79 -10.25 7.98
CA SER A 78 12.75 -11.31 8.29
C SER A 78 14.10 -11.07 7.60
N ALA A 79 15.18 -11.54 8.22
CA ALA A 79 16.54 -11.38 7.65
C ALA A 79 16.71 -12.07 6.28
N ARG A 80 15.88 -13.07 5.98
CA ARG A 80 15.87 -13.80 4.70
C ARG A 80 14.87 -13.24 3.69
N GLY A 81 13.97 -12.34 4.11
CA GLY A 81 12.89 -11.82 3.26
C GLY A 81 11.80 -12.83 2.93
N ASP A 82 11.67 -13.91 3.70
CA ASP A 82 10.67 -14.97 3.52
C ASP A 82 9.34 -14.66 4.23
N PHE A 83 9.36 -13.86 5.28
CA PHE A 83 8.15 -13.31 5.90
C PHE A 83 8.33 -11.89 6.42
N CYS A 84 7.22 -11.21 6.67
CA CYS A 84 7.17 -9.99 7.47
C CYS A 84 6.11 -10.08 8.57
N VAL A 85 6.29 -9.27 9.62
CA VAL A 85 5.39 -9.21 10.77
C VAL A 85 4.87 -7.78 10.92
N THR A 86 3.56 -7.64 11.10
CA THR A 86 2.91 -6.34 11.30
C THR A 86 2.06 -6.33 12.56
N ALA A 87 1.91 -5.15 13.17
CA ALA A 87 1.04 -4.94 14.33
C ALA A 87 0.31 -3.59 14.23
N GLY A 88 -0.86 -3.51 14.85
CA GLY A 88 -1.77 -2.39 14.67
C GLY A 88 -2.70 -2.12 15.85
N HIS A 89 -3.58 -1.13 15.67
CA HIS A 89 -4.60 -0.72 16.63
C HIS A 89 -5.65 -1.82 16.90
N ASP A 90 -5.78 -2.79 16.00
CA ASP A 90 -6.69 -3.93 16.14
C ASP A 90 -6.21 -5.02 17.09
N ARG A 91 -5.12 -4.77 17.83
CA ARG A 91 -4.59 -5.63 18.90
C ARG A 91 -4.17 -7.02 18.42
N ALA A 92 -3.86 -7.15 17.14
CA ALA A 92 -3.38 -8.38 16.54
C ALA A 92 -2.00 -8.18 15.90
N ILE A 93 -1.17 -9.20 16.05
CA ILE A 93 0.08 -9.36 15.30
C ILE A 93 -0.24 -10.29 14.13
N ARG A 94 0.20 -9.91 12.93
CA ARG A 94 0.05 -10.69 11.71
C ARG A 94 1.41 -11.07 11.16
N VAL A 95 1.50 -12.30 10.65
CA VAL A 95 2.64 -12.80 9.92
C VAL A 95 2.20 -12.98 8.46
N TRP A 96 2.96 -12.39 7.54
CA TRP A 96 2.75 -12.49 6.11
C TRP A 96 3.92 -13.29 5.53
N GLU A 97 3.65 -14.49 5.05
CA GLU A 97 4.66 -15.38 4.49
C GLU A 97 4.66 -15.30 2.97
N ARG A 98 5.84 -15.42 2.37
CA ARG A 98 5.99 -15.51 0.93
C ARG A 98 5.54 -16.89 0.48
N THR A 99 4.60 -16.94 -0.47
CA THR A 99 4.16 -18.18 -1.10
C THR A 99 5.11 -18.61 -2.21
N ASP A 100 5.13 -19.91 -2.50
CA ASP A 100 5.85 -20.46 -3.68
C ASP A 100 5.06 -20.24 -4.97
N GLU A 101 3.77 -19.90 -4.88
CA GLU A 101 2.94 -19.58 -6.03
C GLU A 101 3.41 -18.29 -6.71
N PRO A 102 3.58 -18.30 -8.04
CA PRO A 102 3.91 -17.09 -8.77
C PRO A 102 2.74 -16.11 -8.73
N PHE A 103 3.04 -14.84 -8.50
CA PHE A 103 2.06 -13.76 -8.63
C PHE A 103 2.33 -12.99 -9.93
N PHE A 104 1.28 -12.77 -10.73
CA PHE A 104 1.38 -11.98 -11.96
C PHE A 104 1.02 -10.52 -11.66
N VAL A 105 2.01 -9.64 -11.75
CA VAL A 105 1.86 -8.21 -11.43
C VAL A 105 0.74 -7.56 -12.27
N ASP A 106 0.63 -7.96 -13.54
CA ASP A 106 -0.34 -7.35 -14.46
C ASP A 106 -1.79 -7.72 -14.10
N GLU A 107 -2.04 -8.94 -13.61
CA GLU A 107 -3.37 -9.35 -13.14
C GLU A 107 -3.79 -8.57 -11.89
N GLU A 108 -2.86 -8.31 -10.96
CA GLU A 108 -3.14 -7.49 -9.78
C GLU A 108 -3.41 -6.02 -10.17
N LYS A 109 -2.68 -5.50 -11.16
CA LYS A 109 -2.91 -4.17 -11.72
C LYS A 109 -4.29 -4.06 -12.35
N GLU A 110 -4.69 -5.06 -13.13
CA GLU A 110 -6.01 -5.14 -13.77
C GLU A 110 -7.12 -5.17 -12.71
N ARG A 111 -7.03 -6.07 -11.73
CA ARG A 111 -8.00 -6.15 -10.62
C ARG A 111 -8.12 -4.83 -9.85
N ARG A 112 -7.00 -4.14 -9.61
CA ARG A 112 -7.02 -2.83 -8.96
C ARG A 112 -7.69 -1.76 -9.82
N LEU A 113 -7.46 -1.78 -11.13
CA LEU A 113 -8.08 -0.85 -12.06
C LEU A 113 -9.59 -1.06 -12.13
N GLU A 114 -10.03 -2.31 -12.21
CA GLU A 114 -11.46 -2.68 -12.20
C GLU A 114 -12.16 -2.16 -10.94
N SER A 115 -11.59 -2.43 -9.76
CA SER A 115 -12.12 -1.92 -8.49
C SER A 115 -12.28 -0.40 -8.45
N LEU A 116 -11.32 0.35 -9.03
CA LEU A 116 -11.41 1.81 -9.10
C LEU A 116 -12.51 2.30 -10.06
N LEU A 117 -12.72 1.59 -11.17
CA LEU A 117 -13.77 1.92 -12.13
C LEU A 117 -15.17 1.65 -11.54
N GLU A 118 -15.33 0.55 -10.82
CA GLU A 118 -16.58 0.20 -10.13
C GLU A 118 -16.95 1.25 -9.07
N GLU A 119 -15.99 1.70 -8.26
CA GLU A 119 -16.22 2.76 -7.26
C GLU A 119 -16.54 4.12 -7.91
N GLY A 120 -15.99 4.41 -9.09
CA GLY A 120 -16.25 5.66 -9.82
C GLY A 120 -17.56 5.69 -10.60
N GLY A 121 -18.11 4.53 -10.96
CA GLY A 121 -19.34 4.40 -11.77
C GLY A 121 -20.65 4.54 -10.99
N GLY A 122 -20.62 4.50 -9.67
CA GLY A 122 -21.83 4.48 -8.81
C GLY A 122 -22.46 5.84 -8.49
N ASN A 123 -22.00 6.95 -9.08
CA ASN A 123 -22.37 8.30 -8.62
C ASN A 123 -22.96 9.21 -9.72
N GLY A 124 -23.60 8.65 -10.76
CA GLY A 124 -23.99 9.40 -11.96
C GLY A 124 -25.31 9.06 -12.63
N ALA A 125 -26.24 8.33 -11.99
CA ALA A 125 -27.57 8.13 -12.53
C ALA A 125 -28.55 8.01 -11.36
N ASP A 126 -29.24 9.10 -11.04
CA ASP A 126 -30.51 9.17 -10.31
C ASP A 126 -30.80 10.67 -10.07
N ASP A 127 -31.14 11.42 -11.13
CA ASP A 127 -31.75 12.76 -11.02
C ASP A 127 -32.29 13.16 -12.42
N ASP A 128 -33.14 12.32 -12.98
CA ASP A 128 -34.03 12.70 -14.09
C ASP A 128 -35.25 11.78 -13.99
N ASP A 129 -36.21 12.12 -13.13
CA ASP A 129 -37.63 11.86 -13.37
C ASP A 129 -38.52 12.63 -12.36
N ASP A 130 -39.61 13.14 -12.91
CA ASP A 130 -40.83 13.66 -12.27
C ASP A 130 -40.83 15.06 -11.61
N ASP A 131 -41.20 16.06 -12.42
CA ASP A 131 -42.15 17.09 -11.97
C ASP A 131 -43.22 17.29 -13.08
N ASP A 132 -44.44 16.88 -12.75
CA ASP A 132 -45.73 17.12 -13.45
C ASP A 132 -46.16 18.60 -13.41
#